data_AF-A0A4U8S665-F1
#
_entry.id   AF-A0A4U8S665-F1
#
_cell.length_a   1.000
_cell.length_b   1.000
_cell.length_c   1.000
_cell.angle_alpha   90.00
_cell.angle_beta   90.00
_cell.angle_gamma   90.00
#
_symmetry.space_group_name_H-M   'P 1'
#
loop_
_entity.id
_entity.type
_entity.pdbx_description
1 polymer ?
#
loop_
_entity_poly.entity_id
_entity_poly.type
_entity_poly.pdbx_seq_one_letter_code
_entity_poly.pdbx_strand_id
1 'polypeptide(L)'
;MQFKVLEDMRDGIFPQWDTTLDSYIQSYLDIFAMHTDICEVDIMEIIEYDILCELSMFYEYSEIYMIFNLYTKKYQDKYIAILEELFLNNMIDFYIIDEPTQPTLATYKKDKYQVWIYFRDNFICKECFNAKDFCNTSWNAPSKWSRYNINATITPKGTKYFNEILSPRFYEKYKDLEVEIDDKGNIVRWIGQINR
;
A
#
# COMPACT_ATOMS: atom_id res chain seq x y z
N MET A 1 17.93 1.31 -19.08
CA MET A 1 18.23 0.85 -17.71
C MET A 1 17.34 -0.34 -17.43
N GLN A 2 17.88 -1.38 -16.81
CA GLN A 2 17.17 -2.64 -16.58
C GLN A 2 16.89 -2.76 -15.09
N PHE A 3 15.63 -2.98 -14.74
CA PHE A 3 15.18 -3.06 -13.35
C PHE A 3 14.45 -4.38 -13.12
N LYS A 4 14.86 -5.11 -12.10
CA LYS A 4 14.08 -6.26 -11.63
C LYS A 4 12.83 -5.79 -10.91
N VAL A 5 11.74 -6.54 -11.10
CA VAL A 5 10.52 -6.35 -10.33
C VAL A 5 10.75 -6.71 -8.86
N LEU A 6 11.50 -7.78 -8.60
CA LEU A 6 11.88 -8.25 -7.26
C LEU A 6 13.36 -8.67 -7.25
N GLU A 7 14.07 -8.36 -6.17
CA GLU A 7 15.44 -8.87 -5.96
C GLU A 7 15.43 -10.14 -5.09
N ASP A 8 14.64 -10.16 -4.02
CA ASP A 8 14.43 -11.32 -3.14
C ASP A 8 12.98 -11.39 -2.62
N MET A 9 12.67 -12.45 -1.87
CA MET A 9 11.38 -12.66 -1.21
C MET A 9 11.17 -11.67 -0.05
N ARG A 10 10.01 -11.00 -0.06
CA ARG A 10 9.60 -9.92 0.87
C ARG A 10 10.27 -8.57 0.61
N ASP A 11 11.04 -8.44 -0.46
CA ASP A 11 11.52 -7.13 -0.88
C ASP A 11 10.37 -6.28 -1.44
N GLY A 12 10.54 -4.96 -1.35
CA GLY A 12 9.68 -4.00 -2.02
C GLY A 12 9.70 -4.19 -3.54
N ILE A 13 8.63 -3.77 -4.20
CA ILE A 13 8.52 -3.83 -5.65
C ILE A 13 9.46 -2.79 -6.27
N PHE A 14 10.28 -3.21 -7.23
CA PHE A 14 11.36 -2.42 -7.80
C PHE A 14 12.27 -1.79 -6.72
N PRO A 15 13.02 -2.59 -5.93
CA PRO A 15 13.78 -2.09 -4.79
C PRO A 15 14.94 -1.14 -5.15
N GLN A 16 15.34 -1.07 -6.44
CA GLN A 16 16.36 -0.14 -6.94
C GLN A 16 15.77 1.14 -7.56
N TRP A 17 14.45 1.34 -7.45
CA TRP A 17 13.70 2.38 -8.17
C TRP A 17 14.04 3.82 -7.74
N ASP A 18 14.34 4.03 -6.46
CA ASP A 18 14.59 5.34 -5.83
C ASP A 18 15.76 6.12 -6.44
N THR A 19 16.57 5.48 -7.28
CA THR A 19 17.74 6.13 -7.90
C THR A 19 17.48 6.67 -9.30
N THR A 20 16.33 6.38 -9.94
CA THR A 20 16.27 6.53 -11.41
C THR A 20 15.00 7.07 -12.05
N LEU A 21 13.82 7.04 -11.40
CA LEU A 21 12.54 7.28 -12.12
C LEU A 21 11.52 8.23 -11.50
N ASP A 22 11.86 8.89 -10.39
CA ASP A 22 11.01 9.92 -9.77
C ASP A 22 10.67 11.09 -10.71
N SER A 23 11.41 11.24 -11.82
CA SER A 23 11.21 12.30 -12.82
C SER A 23 10.22 11.98 -13.95
N TYR A 24 9.84 10.71 -14.19
CA TYR A 24 9.07 10.33 -15.39
C TYR A 24 7.93 9.34 -15.19
N ILE A 25 7.98 8.46 -14.18
CA ILE A 25 6.94 7.46 -13.93
C ILE A 25 6.20 7.80 -12.64
N GLN A 26 4.89 8.02 -12.75
CA GLN A 26 4.05 8.46 -11.63
C GLN A 26 3.68 7.32 -10.68
N SER A 27 3.63 6.08 -11.16
CA SER A 27 3.35 4.88 -10.35
C SER A 27 3.94 3.63 -11.00
N TYR A 28 4.50 2.73 -10.20
CA TYR A 28 4.95 1.43 -10.68
C TYR A 28 3.80 0.59 -11.26
N LEU A 29 2.54 0.84 -10.87
CA LEU A 29 1.36 0.16 -11.43
C LEU A 29 1.11 0.52 -12.90
N ASP A 30 1.52 1.71 -13.35
CA ASP A 30 1.45 2.09 -14.76
C ASP A 30 2.37 1.21 -15.61
N ILE A 31 3.47 0.74 -15.03
CA ILE A 31 4.42 -0.16 -15.70
C ILE A 31 3.77 -1.50 -15.92
N PHE A 32 3.30 -2.12 -14.83
CA PHE A 32 2.61 -3.42 -14.89
C PHE A 32 1.41 -3.39 -15.83
N ALA A 33 0.65 -2.29 -15.87
CA ALA A 33 -0.47 -2.14 -16.78
C ALA A 33 -0.09 -2.11 -18.28
N MET A 34 1.19 -1.90 -18.62
CA MET A 34 1.69 -2.03 -20.00
C MET A 34 2.11 -3.47 -20.36
N HIS A 35 2.20 -4.39 -19.40
CA HIS A 35 2.51 -5.79 -19.67
C HIS A 35 1.27 -6.51 -20.21
N THR A 36 1.39 -7.19 -21.36
CA THR A 36 0.24 -7.83 -22.04
C THR A 36 -0.40 -8.97 -21.23
N ASP A 37 0.41 -9.68 -20.45
CA ASP A 37 -0.05 -10.79 -19.61
C ASP A 37 -0.50 -10.38 -18.19
N ILE A 38 -0.59 -9.08 -17.90
CA ILE A 38 -1.09 -8.57 -16.62
C ILE A 38 -2.55 -8.15 -16.78
N CYS A 39 -3.40 -8.70 -15.91
CA CYS A 39 -4.81 -8.39 -15.84
C CYS A 39 -5.16 -7.65 -14.54
N GLU A 40 -6.43 -7.28 -14.39
CA GLU A 40 -6.91 -6.56 -13.21
C GLU A 40 -6.69 -7.32 -11.90
N VAL A 41 -6.80 -8.66 -11.91
CA VAL A 41 -6.53 -9.49 -10.73
C VAL A 41 -5.07 -9.38 -10.30
N ASP A 42 -4.14 -9.33 -11.26
CA ASP A 42 -2.71 -9.16 -10.98
C ASP A 42 -2.44 -7.78 -10.38
N ILE A 43 -3.06 -6.73 -10.90
CA ILE A 43 -2.97 -5.37 -10.33
C ILE A 43 -3.47 -5.33 -8.88
N MET A 44 -4.59 -5.99 -8.58
CA MET A 44 -5.12 -6.06 -7.21
C MET A 44 -4.18 -6.82 -6.27
N GLU A 45 -3.57 -7.91 -6.72
CA GLU A 45 -2.56 -8.67 -5.96
C GLU A 45 -1.28 -7.85 -5.72
N ILE A 46 -0.81 -7.11 -6.72
CA ILE A 46 0.34 -6.21 -6.60
C ILE A 46 0.07 -5.14 -5.54
N ILE A 47 -1.11 -4.55 -5.55
CA ILE A 47 -1.55 -3.58 -4.53
C ILE A 47 -1.59 -4.22 -3.12
N GLU A 48 -2.12 -5.43 -3.00
CA GLU A 48 -2.17 -6.16 -1.73
C GLU A 48 -0.76 -6.45 -1.19
N TYR A 49 0.14 -6.89 -2.07
CA TYR A 49 1.54 -7.14 -1.72
C TYR A 49 2.23 -5.87 -1.25
N ASP A 50 2.10 -4.78 -1.99
CA ASP A 50 2.69 -3.47 -1.68
C ASP A 50 2.25 -2.98 -0.28
N ILE A 51 0.95 -2.96 -0.01
CA ILE A 51 0.42 -2.52 1.30
C ILE A 51 1.02 -3.36 2.44
N LEU A 52 0.99 -4.69 2.31
CA LEU A 52 1.45 -5.56 3.40
C LEU A 52 2.97 -5.58 3.53
N CYS A 53 3.72 -5.44 2.43
CA CYS A 53 5.16 -5.30 2.43
C CYS A 53 5.57 -4.03 3.19
N GLU A 54 5.00 -2.88 2.82
CA GLU A 54 5.25 -1.60 3.50
C GLU A 54 4.94 -1.66 5.01
N LEU A 55 3.76 -2.16 5.37
CA LEU A 55 3.38 -2.28 6.78
C LEU A 55 4.23 -3.29 7.56
N SER A 56 4.86 -4.26 6.87
CA SER A 56 5.75 -5.24 7.50
C SER A 56 7.16 -4.68 7.75
N MET A 57 7.62 -3.72 6.93
CA MET A 57 8.96 -3.13 7.02
C MET A 57 9.02 -2.00 8.04
N PHE A 58 7.97 -1.19 8.15
CA PHE A 58 7.99 0.04 8.95
C PHE A 58 7.15 -0.09 10.22
N TYR A 59 7.67 -0.77 11.24
CA TYR A 59 6.96 -0.93 12.53
C TYR A 59 6.87 0.36 13.38
N GLU A 60 7.74 1.36 13.15
CA GLU A 60 7.83 2.57 14.01
C GLU A 60 7.60 3.89 13.25
N TYR A 61 7.58 3.88 11.92
CA TYR A 61 7.52 5.07 11.07
C TYR A 61 6.70 4.88 9.80
N SER A 62 5.76 3.93 9.77
CA SER A 62 4.91 3.77 8.59
C SER A 62 4.19 5.10 8.37
N GLU A 63 4.46 5.77 7.27
CA GLU A 63 3.71 6.95 6.92
C GLU A 63 2.62 6.45 6.00
N ILE A 64 1.52 5.88 6.53
CA ILE A 64 0.44 5.38 5.64
C ILE A 64 -0.10 6.48 4.72
N TYR A 65 0.13 7.75 5.06
CA TYR A 65 -0.09 8.87 4.18
C TYR A 65 0.76 8.81 2.88
N MET A 66 1.99 8.27 2.91
CA MET A 66 2.83 8.02 1.73
C MET A 66 2.17 7.03 0.80
N ILE A 67 1.67 5.92 1.35
CA ILE A 67 0.85 4.96 0.62
C ILE A 67 -0.29 5.73 -0.10
N PHE A 68 -1.05 6.57 0.61
CA PHE A 68 -2.11 7.39 -0.02
C PHE A 68 -1.64 8.44 -1.05
N ASN A 69 -0.40 8.93 -0.95
CA ASN A 69 0.18 9.91 -1.87
C ASN A 69 0.83 9.28 -3.10
N LEU A 70 1.40 8.07 -2.95
CA LEU A 70 1.98 7.27 -4.03
C LEU A 70 0.89 6.68 -4.93
N TYR A 71 -0.35 6.61 -4.42
CA TYR A 71 -1.51 6.31 -5.25
C TYR A 71 -1.69 7.43 -6.26
N THR A 72 -1.53 7.11 -7.55
CA THR A 72 -2.10 7.99 -8.56
C THR A 72 -3.62 7.93 -8.44
N LYS A 73 -4.30 9.05 -8.71
CA LYS A 73 -5.77 9.11 -8.76
C LYS A 73 -6.40 7.98 -9.61
N LYS A 74 -5.63 7.41 -10.54
CA LYS A 74 -6.02 6.30 -11.42
C LYS A 74 -6.29 5.00 -10.67
N TYR A 75 -5.55 4.68 -9.60
CA TYR A 75 -5.66 3.41 -8.87
C TYR A 75 -6.27 3.53 -7.47
N GLN A 76 -6.66 4.74 -7.06
CA GLN A 76 -7.16 5.03 -5.71
C GLN A 76 -8.30 4.09 -5.26
N ASP A 77 -9.30 3.86 -6.12
CA ASP A 77 -10.43 2.98 -5.79
C ASP A 77 -10.01 1.53 -5.50
N LYS A 78 -8.98 1.04 -6.21
CA LYS A 78 -8.43 -0.31 -6.04
C LYS A 78 -7.69 -0.43 -4.71
N TYR A 79 -6.90 0.56 -4.37
CA TYR A 79 -6.24 0.63 -3.06
C TYR A 79 -7.24 0.72 -1.91
N ILE A 80 -8.29 1.55 -2.04
CA ILE A 80 -9.36 1.62 -1.03
C ILE A 80 -10.04 0.26 -0.87
N ALA A 81 -10.34 -0.43 -1.96
CA ALA A 81 -10.97 -1.75 -1.92
C ALA A 81 -10.07 -2.81 -1.24
N ILE A 82 -8.78 -2.83 -1.53
CA ILE A 82 -7.84 -3.75 -0.88
C ILE A 82 -7.64 -3.41 0.60
N LEU A 83 -7.50 -2.12 0.95
CA LEU A 83 -7.41 -1.70 2.35
C LEU A 83 -8.67 -2.09 3.14
N GLU A 84 -9.85 -1.94 2.53
CA GLU A 84 -11.12 -2.41 3.10
C GLU A 84 -11.08 -3.91 3.38
N GLU A 85 -10.70 -4.71 2.38
CA GLU A 85 -10.64 -6.17 2.51
C GLU A 85 -9.66 -6.60 3.60
N LEU A 86 -8.44 -6.04 3.60
CA LEU A 86 -7.42 -6.32 4.60
C LEU A 86 -7.88 -5.93 6.00
N PHE A 87 -8.52 -4.75 6.15
CA PHE A 87 -9.03 -4.30 7.44
C PHE A 87 -10.16 -5.20 7.93
N LEU A 88 -11.19 -5.45 7.12
CA LEU A 88 -12.34 -6.26 7.50
C LEU A 88 -11.94 -7.71 7.85
N ASN A 89 -10.93 -8.25 7.17
CA ASN A 89 -10.38 -9.58 7.47
C ASN A 89 -9.43 -9.64 8.67
N ASN A 90 -9.22 -8.52 9.38
CA ASN A 90 -8.27 -8.40 10.50
C ASN A 90 -6.83 -8.69 10.07
N MET A 91 -6.43 -8.32 8.86
CA MET A 91 -5.03 -8.38 8.42
C MET A 91 -4.28 -7.12 8.84
N ILE A 92 -4.93 -5.96 8.75
CA ILE A 92 -4.39 -4.66 9.16
C ILE A 92 -5.33 -3.97 10.16
N ASP A 93 -4.82 -2.95 10.86
CA ASP A 93 -5.60 -2.05 11.70
C ASP A 93 -5.02 -0.62 11.63
N PHE A 94 -5.78 0.36 12.10
CA PHE A 94 -5.38 1.78 12.15
C PHE A 94 -5.37 2.28 13.59
N TYR A 95 -4.49 3.21 13.91
CA TYR A 95 -4.34 3.77 15.25
C TYR A 95 -4.07 5.26 15.21
N ILE A 96 -4.42 5.95 16.32
CA ILE A 96 -4.06 7.35 16.52
C ILE A 96 -2.65 7.41 17.09
N ILE A 97 -1.75 8.13 16.43
CA ILE A 97 -0.36 8.34 16.85
C ILE A 97 -0.33 9.13 18.18
N ASP A 98 0.65 8.83 19.03
CA ASP A 98 0.94 9.51 20.30
C ASP A 98 -0.19 9.49 21.36
N GLU A 99 -1.24 8.69 21.17
CA GLU A 99 -2.35 8.54 22.11
C GLU A 99 -2.61 7.05 22.41
N PRO A 100 -1.69 6.33 23.11
CA PRO A 100 -1.76 4.87 23.30
C PRO A 100 -2.96 4.40 24.14
N THR A 101 -3.69 5.33 24.76
CA THR A 101 -4.93 5.03 25.49
C THR A 101 -6.15 4.93 24.58
N GLN A 102 -6.07 5.43 23.34
CA GLN A 102 -7.13 5.29 22.35
C GLN A 102 -7.18 3.85 21.84
N PRO A 103 -8.39 3.29 21.63
CA PRO A 103 -8.51 2.01 20.95
C PRO A 103 -7.99 2.13 19.51
N THR A 104 -7.60 1.01 18.90
CA THR A 104 -7.42 0.96 17.45
C THR A 104 -8.76 1.14 16.74
N LEU A 105 -8.73 1.42 15.44
CA LEU A 105 -9.92 1.58 14.64
C LEU A 105 -10.82 0.35 14.73
N ALA A 106 -10.26 -0.87 14.62
CA ALA A 106 -11.05 -2.10 14.71
C ALA A 106 -11.78 -2.30 16.05
N THR A 107 -11.31 -1.68 17.14
CA THR A 107 -11.87 -1.82 18.48
C THR A 107 -12.65 -0.59 18.96
N TYR A 108 -12.61 0.51 18.20
CA TYR A 108 -13.26 1.77 18.54
C TYR A 108 -14.79 1.67 18.64
N LYS A 109 -15.45 0.93 17.74
CA LYS A 109 -16.90 0.61 17.83
C LYS A 109 -17.17 -0.83 17.40
N LYS A 110 -18.32 -1.35 17.82
CA LYS A 110 -18.72 -2.75 17.63
C LYS A 110 -18.87 -3.17 16.16
N ASP A 111 -19.39 -2.27 15.31
CA ASP A 111 -19.61 -2.57 13.89
C ASP A 111 -18.40 -2.17 13.07
N LYS A 112 -17.55 -3.15 12.75
CA LYS A 112 -16.29 -2.94 12.04
C LYS A 112 -16.49 -2.35 10.63
N TYR A 113 -17.56 -2.76 9.95
CA TYR A 113 -17.86 -2.27 8.60
C TYR A 113 -18.27 -0.80 8.63
N GLN A 114 -19.13 -0.41 9.57
CA GLN A 114 -19.50 1.00 9.74
C GLN A 114 -18.33 1.87 10.19
N VAL A 115 -17.42 1.31 11.00
CA VAL A 115 -16.19 2.01 11.39
C VAL A 115 -15.27 2.23 10.19
N TRP A 116 -15.11 1.24 9.30
CA TRP A 116 -14.37 1.40 8.06
C TRP A 116 -14.95 2.53 7.20
N ILE A 117 -16.27 2.51 6.95
CA ILE A 117 -16.95 3.56 6.18
C ILE A 117 -16.67 4.94 6.80
N TYR A 118 -16.82 5.05 8.12
CA TYR A 118 -16.57 6.30 8.83
C TYR A 118 -15.14 6.80 8.64
N PHE A 119 -14.14 5.92 8.76
CA PHE A 119 -12.73 6.25 8.54
C PHE A 119 -12.46 6.65 7.09
N ARG A 120 -12.86 5.82 6.13
CA ARG A 120 -12.69 6.07 4.69
C ARG A 120 -13.26 7.43 4.30
N ASP A 121 -14.50 7.71 4.67
CA ASP A 121 -15.21 8.92 4.27
C ASP A 121 -14.66 10.19 4.93
N ASN A 122 -14.05 10.07 6.11
CA ASN A 122 -13.54 11.23 6.85
C ASN A 122 -12.04 11.44 6.77
N PHE A 123 -11.25 10.40 6.48
CA PHE A 123 -9.79 10.51 6.36
C PHE A 123 -9.34 10.40 4.90
N ILE A 124 -9.71 9.32 4.21
CA ILE A 124 -9.21 9.02 2.87
C ILE A 124 -9.89 9.91 1.83
N CYS A 125 -11.22 9.91 1.78
CA CYS A 125 -11.98 10.68 0.78
C CYS A 125 -11.88 12.20 0.96
N LYS A 126 -11.58 12.65 2.19
CA LYS A 126 -11.30 14.07 2.48
C LYS A 126 -9.83 14.44 2.33
N GLU A 127 -9.00 13.48 1.93
CA GLU A 127 -7.56 13.65 1.77
C GLU A 127 -6.88 14.27 3.01
N CYS A 128 -7.29 13.84 4.21
CA CYS A 128 -6.71 14.35 5.47
C CYS A 128 -5.20 14.06 5.56
N PHE A 129 -4.70 13.09 4.81
CA PHE A 129 -3.27 12.85 4.60
C PHE A 129 -2.52 14.02 3.92
N ASN A 130 -3.23 15.00 3.34
CA ASN A 130 -2.64 16.25 2.86
C ASN A 130 -2.57 17.35 3.93
N ALA A 131 -3.38 17.28 4.98
CA ALA A 131 -3.35 18.25 6.08
C ALA A 131 -2.03 18.18 6.85
N LYS A 132 -1.56 19.35 7.31
CA LYS A 132 -0.27 19.51 8.03
C LYS A 132 -0.45 19.94 9.48
N ASP A 133 -1.68 20.14 9.93
CA ASP A 133 -1.96 20.61 11.27
C ASP A 133 -1.73 19.48 12.28
N PHE A 134 -0.65 19.57 13.04
CA PHE A 134 -0.39 18.67 14.16
C PHE A 134 -1.19 19.13 15.38
N CYS A 135 -2.24 18.38 15.73
CA CYS A 135 -2.99 18.63 16.96
C CYS A 135 -3.45 17.32 17.60
N ASN A 136 -3.65 17.32 18.92
CA ASN A 136 -4.22 16.17 19.61
C ASN A 136 -5.62 15.88 19.06
N THR A 137 -5.87 14.61 18.77
CA THR A 137 -7.10 14.16 18.15
C THR A 137 -7.57 12.82 18.71
N SER A 138 -8.74 12.38 18.25
CA SER A 138 -9.32 11.08 18.58
C SER A 138 -10.21 10.62 17.43
N TRP A 139 -10.69 9.39 17.50
CA TRP A 139 -11.68 8.88 16.55
C TRP A 139 -13.02 9.64 16.54
N ASN A 140 -13.29 10.48 17.53
CA ASN A 140 -14.50 11.31 17.61
C ASN A 140 -14.31 12.72 17.00
N ALA A 141 -13.10 13.09 16.58
CA ALA A 141 -12.77 14.44 16.11
C ALA A 141 -12.19 14.43 14.67
N PRO A 142 -12.94 13.95 13.67
CA PRO A 142 -12.42 13.76 12.31
C PRO A 142 -11.97 15.05 11.62
N SER A 143 -12.53 16.19 12.00
CA SER A 143 -12.12 17.50 11.48
C SER A 143 -10.71 17.91 11.90
N LYS A 144 -10.09 17.19 12.84
CA LYS A 144 -8.73 17.42 13.33
C LYS A 144 -7.72 16.39 12.80
N TRP A 145 -8.16 15.42 12.00
CA TRP A 145 -7.25 14.39 11.50
C TRP A 145 -6.30 14.96 10.45
N SER A 146 -5.04 14.54 10.53
CA SER A 146 -3.98 14.87 9.59
C SER A 146 -3.08 13.68 9.33
N ARG A 147 -2.12 13.84 8.40
CA ARG A 147 -1.06 12.85 8.13
C ARG A 147 -0.26 12.44 9.36
N TYR A 148 -0.20 13.29 10.39
CA TYR A 148 0.61 13.07 11.59
C TYR A 148 -0.15 12.42 12.73
N ASN A 149 -1.45 12.16 12.56
CA ASN A 149 -2.28 11.66 13.66
C ASN A 149 -2.72 10.22 13.48
N ILE A 150 -2.75 9.70 12.26
CA ILE A 150 -3.27 8.37 11.99
C ILE A 150 -2.21 7.56 11.24
N ASN A 151 -1.99 6.35 11.73
CA ASN A 151 -1.16 5.37 11.06
C ASN A 151 -1.87 4.02 10.98
N ALA A 152 -1.27 3.06 10.28
CA ALA A 152 -1.69 1.67 10.25
C ALA A 152 -0.61 0.74 10.73
N THR A 153 -1.03 -0.48 11.04
CA THR A 153 -0.17 -1.57 11.46
C THR A 153 -0.68 -2.87 10.86
N ILE A 154 0.26 -3.77 10.57
CA ILE A 154 -0.06 -5.15 10.24
C ILE A 154 -0.33 -5.92 11.55
N THR A 155 -1.43 -6.68 11.58
CA THR A 155 -1.78 -7.50 12.75
C THR A 155 -0.98 -8.81 12.74
N PRO A 156 -0.93 -9.58 13.84
CA PRO A 156 -0.33 -10.92 13.83
C PRO A 156 -0.93 -11.86 12.76
N LYS A 157 -2.24 -11.73 12.47
CA LYS A 157 -2.90 -12.50 11.42
C LYS A 157 -2.41 -12.06 10.03
N GLY A 158 -2.30 -10.75 9.80
CA GLY A 158 -1.75 -10.19 8.57
C GLY A 158 -0.31 -10.59 8.34
N THR A 159 0.54 -10.49 9.37
CA THR A 159 1.96 -10.88 9.31
C THR A 159 2.10 -12.35 8.94
N LYS A 160 1.28 -13.22 9.53
CA LYS A 160 1.28 -14.65 9.20
C LYS A 160 0.89 -14.88 7.74
N TYR A 161 -0.20 -14.26 7.29
CA TYR A 161 -0.66 -14.35 5.90
C TYR A 161 0.38 -13.84 4.90
N PHE A 162 0.99 -12.68 5.17
CA PHE A 162 2.01 -12.10 4.31
C PHE A 162 3.23 -13.01 4.18
N ASN A 163 3.77 -13.48 5.30
CA ASN A 163 4.99 -14.28 5.30
C ASN A 163 4.81 -15.70 4.76
N GLU A 164 3.68 -16.35 5.08
CA GLU A 164 3.49 -17.77 4.76
C GLU A 164 2.77 -17.98 3.43
N ILE A 165 2.04 -16.98 2.93
CA ILE A 165 1.15 -17.14 1.76
C ILE A 165 1.46 -16.10 0.69
N LEU A 166 1.22 -14.81 0.97
CA LEU A 166 1.23 -13.79 -0.07
C LEU A 166 2.64 -13.59 -0.65
N SER A 167 3.64 -13.37 0.21
CA SER A 167 4.99 -13.05 -0.25
C SER A 167 5.67 -14.19 -1.01
N PRO A 168 5.63 -15.46 -0.55
CA PRO A 168 6.17 -16.58 -1.32
C PRO A 168 5.46 -16.75 -2.67
N ARG A 169 4.13 -16.65 -2.71
CA ARG A 169 3.35 -16.75 -3.96
C ARG A 169 3.70 -15.63 -4.93
N PHE A 170 3.77 -14.40 -4.43
CA PHE A 170 4.10 -13.22 -5.20
C PHE A 170 5.51 -13.33 -5.78
N TYR A 171 6.49 -13.69 -4.95
CA TYR A 171 7.86 -13.90 -5.39
C TYR A 171 7.94 -14.94 -6.51
N GLU A 172 7.40 -16.15 -6.30
CA GLU A 172 7.44 -17.18 -7.35
C GLU A 172 6.80 -16.73 -8.66
N LYS A 173 5.73 -15.93 -8.59
CA LYS A 173 5.02 -15.41 -9.76
C LYS A 173 5.80 -14.35 -10.55
N TYR A 174 6.50 -13.43 -9.87
CA TYR A 174 7.12 -12.26 -10.49
C TYR A 174 8.65 -12.21 -10.44
N LYS A 175 9.34 -13.17 -9.79
CA LYS A 175 10.81 -13.18 -9.60
C LYS A 175 11.64 -13.11 -10.88
N ASP A 176 11.12 -13.62 -11.99
CA ASP A 176 11.84 -13.67 -13.26
C ASP A 176 11.57 -12.42 -14.12
N LEU A 177 10.72 -11.50 -13.65
CA LEU A 177 10.35 -10.31 -14.41
C LEU A 177 11.30 -9.15 -14.19
N GLU A 178 11.67 -8.55 -15.31
CA GLU A 178 12.44 -7.32 -15.35
C GLU A 178 11.86 -6.39 -16.43
N VAL A 179 12.09 -5.10 -16.28
CA VAL A 179 11.67 -4.08 -17.24
C VAL A 179 12.87 -3.27 -17.70
N GLU A 180 12.96 -3.08 -19.01
CA GLU A 180 13.93 -2.18 -19.63
C GLU A 180 13.26 -0.83 -19.88
N ILE A 181 13.82 0.25 -19.32
CA ILE A 181 13.31 1.62 -19.39
C ILE A 181 14.37 2.53 -20.01
N ASP A 182 13.99 3.40 -20.94
CA ASP A 182 14.91 4.34 -21.59
C ASP A 182 15.26 5.54 -20.68
N ASP A 183 16.12 6.44 -21.17
CA ASP A 183 16.55 7.64 -20.45
C ASP A 183 15.46 8.73 -20.31
N LYS A 184 14.28 8.50 -20.88
CA LYS A 184 13.09 9.36 -20.81
C LYS A 184 11.96 8.74 -19.98
N GLY A 185 12.20 7.57 -19.37
CA GLY A 185 11.20 6.86 -18.58
C GLY A 185 10.19 6.05 -19.39
N ASN A 186 10.40 5.84 -20.68
CA ASN A 186 9.53 4.97 -21.48
C ASN A 186 9.94 3.50 -21.30
N ILE A 187 8.95 2.63 -21.20
CA ILE A 187 9.17 1.18 -21.20
C ILE A 187 9.58 0.75 -22.61
N VAL A 188 10.79 0.22 -22.73
CA VAL A 188 11.34 -0.33 -23.97
C VAL A 188 10.78 -1.73 -24.20
N ARG A 189 10.85 -2.59 -23.17
CA ARG A 189 10.31 -3.95 -23.18
C ARG A 189 10.28 -4.57 -21.78
N TRP A 190 9.48 -5.62 -21.66
CA TRP A 190 9.53 -6.56 -20.56
C TRP A 190 10.46 -7.73 -20.88
N ILE A 191 11.12 -8.25 -19.85
CA ILE A 191 12.04 -9.38 -19.91
C ILE A 191 11.55 -10.42 -18.88
N GLY A 192 11.61 -11.69 -19.23
CA GLY A 192 11.11 -12.79 -18.38
C GLY A 192 9.67 -13.17 -18.65
N GLN A 193 9.09 -13.94 -17.73
CA GLN A 193 7.71 -14.42 -17.80
C GLN A 193 7.05 -14.37 -16.42
N ILE A 194 5.72 -14.18 -16.41
CA ILE A 194 4.91 -14.35 -15.22
C ILE A 194 4.66 -15.85 -15.03
N ASN A 195 5.09 -16.40 -13.88
CA ASN A 195 4.87 -17.80 -13.56
C ASN A 195 3.43 -17.99 -13.04
N ARG A 196 2.56 -18.60 -13.85
CA ARG A 196 1.14 -18.84 -13.53
C ARG A 196 0.85 -20.27 -13.09
#